data_AF-A0A562SVE7-F1
#
_entry.id   AF-A0A562SVE7-F1
#
_cell.length_a   1.000
_cell.length_b   1.000
_cell.length_c   1.000
_cell.angle_alpha   90.00
_cell.angle_beta   90.00
_cell.angle_gamma   90.00
#
_symmetry.space_group_name_H-M   'P 1'
#
loop_
_entity.id
_entity.type
_entity.pdbx_description
1 polymer ?
#
loop_
_entity_poly.entity_id
_entity_poly.type
_entity_poly.pdbx_seq_one_letter_code
_entity_poly.pdbx_strand_id
1 'polypeptide(L)'
;MKHNIIYRFAFAAILLFAGITSMAQTNNNTTSKKEPVMKTYLIERDIPGASQLTANDLKGISQKSCGVLKEMGPKIKWLHSYVAGNKIYCVYQAQNEGLLREHAQKGGFPITTITEIASTISPATAEQ
;
A
#
# COMPACT_ATOMS: atom_id res chain seq x y z
N MET A 1 52.66 -39.00 8.33
CA MET A 1 53.14 -40.41 8.34
C MET A 1 51.91 -41.29 8.56
N LYS A 2 51.44 -42.00 7.52
CA LYS A 2 50.20 -42.81 7.57
C LYS A 2 50.52 -44.22 8.07
N HIS A 3 49.82 -44.70 9.09
CA HIS A 3 49.64 -46.11 9.47
C HIS A 3 48.24 -46.17 10.14
N ASN A 4 47.19 -46.79 9.57
CA ASN A 4 46.88 -48.21 9.37
C ASN A 4 46.30 -48.92 10.62
N ILE A 5 45.28 -49.75 10.35
CA ILE A 5 44.83 -50.97 11.08
C ILE A 5 43.80 -50.72 12.20
N ILE A 6 42.50 -50.95 11.99
CA ILE A 6 41.74 -52.22 11.90
C ILE A 6 41.61 -52.96 13.26
N TYR A 7 40.44 -52.86 13.88
CA TYR A 7 39.81 -53.86 14.77
C TYR A 7 38.28 -53.72 14.57
N ARG A 8 37.54 -54.56 13.82
CA ARG A 8 37.19 -55.99 13.91
C ARG A 8 36.46 -56.40 15.20
N PHE A 9 35.11 -56.47 15.07
CA PHE A 9 34.15 -57.42 15.71
C PHE A 9 33.96 -57.29 17.24
N ALA A 10 32.78 -57.40 17.87
CA ALA A 10 31.41 -57.75 17.50
C ALA A 10 30.47 -57.51 18.72
N PHE A 11 29.16 -57.78 18.53
CA PHE A 11 28.07 -57.93 19.52
C PHE A 11 27.49 -56.63 20.12
N ALA A 12 26.42 -56.07 19.56
CA ALA A 12 25.00 -56.49 19.69
C ALA A 12 24.37 -56.13 21.06
N ALA A 13 23.53 -55.09 21.07
CA ALA A 13 22.40 -54.97 22.00
C ALA A 13 21.35 -54.00 21.41
N ILE A 14 20.18 -54.57 21.12
CA ILE A 14 18.96 -53.93 20.66
C ILE A 14 18.39 -53.08 21.79
N LEU A 15 18.14 -51.79 21.55
CA LEU A 15 17.17 -51.01 22.32
C LEU A 15 16.17 -50.39 21.34
N LEU A 16 14.96 -50.93 21.42
CA LEU A 16 13.72 -50.43 20.82
C LEU A 16 13.47 -49.00 21.30
N PHE A 17 13.76 -48.00 20.46
CA PHE A 17 13.10 -46.70 20.58
C PHE A 17 12.05 -46.59 19.46
N ALA A 18 10.85 -47.06 19.79
CA ALA A 18 9.62 -46.62 19.15
C ALA A 18 9.47 -45.11 19.44
N GLY A 19 9.92 -44.30 18.49
CA GLY A 19 9.76 -42.86 18.51
C GLY A 19 9.40 -42.41 17.11
N ILE A 20 8.12 -42.53 16.77
CA ILE A 20 7.52 -41.79 15.67
C ILE A 20 7.89 -40.31 15.86
N THR A 21 8.89 -39.83 15.13
CA THR A 21 9.11 -38.39 15.01
C THR A 21 7.94 -37.87 14.20
N SER A 22 6.94 -37.40 14.95
CA SER A 22 5.80 -36.66 14.46
C SER A 22 6.28 -35.67 13.41
N MET A 23 5.86 -35.85 12.15
CA MET A 23 5.97 -34.78 11.18
C MET A 23 5.14 -33.64 11.74
N ALA A 24 5.80 -32.58 12.20
CA ALA A 24 5.15 -31.33 12.50
C ALA A 24 4.62 -30.78 11.17
N GLN A 25 3.38 -31.14 10.82
CA GLN A 25 2.62 -30.41 9.84
C GLN A 25 2.41 -29.02 10.44
N THR A 26 3.31 -28.09 10.11
CA THR A 26 3.02 -26.67 10.21
C THR A 26 1.82 -26.44 9.31
N ASN A 27 0.66 -26.39 9.95
CA ASN A 27 -0.57 -25.98 9.31
C ASN A 27 -0.33 -24.53 8.91
N ASN A 28 0.16 -24.33 7.68
CA ASN A 28 0.27 -23.03 7.05
C ASN A 28 -1.16 -22.59 6.71
N ASN A 29 -1.96 -22.40 7.74
CA ASN A 29 -3.16 -21.62 7.68
C ASN A 29 -2.70 -20.16 7.62
N THR A 30 -2.08 -19.82 6.50
CA THR A 30 -1.88 -18.46 6.05
C THR A 30 -3.30 -17.94 5.91
N THR A 31 -3.84 -17.37 6.99
CA THR A 31 -4.93 -16.41 6.89
C THR A 31 -4.50 -15.47 5.78
N SER A 32 -5.08 -15.65 4.60
CA SER A 32 -4.94 -14.74 3.47
C SER A 32 -5.39 -13.40 4.01
N LYS A 33 -4.41 -12.59 4.45
CA LYS A 33 -4.65 -11.28 5.02
C LYS A 33 -5.23 -10.50 3.85
N LYS A 34 -6.55 -10.36 3.83
CA LYS A 34 -7.26 -9.66 2.77
C LYS A 34 -6.65 -8.27 2.72
N GLU A 35 -5.87 -8.00 1.68
CA GLU A 35 -5.25 -6.69 1.49
C GLU A 35 -6.39 -5.65 1.56
N PRO A 36 -6.21 -4.58 2.36
CA PRO A 36 -7.25 -3.59 2.56
C PRO A 36 -7.64 -2.99 1.20
N VAL A 37 -8.93 -3.09 0.88
CA VAL A 37 -9.47 -2.60 -0.40
C VAL A 37 -9.38 -1.08 -0.44
N MET A 38 -8.65 -0.57 -1.44
CA MET A 38 -8.55 0.87 -1.68
C MET A 38 -9.76 1.34 -2.49
N LYS A 39 -10.34 2.47 -2.07
CA LYS A 39 -11.41 3.18 -2.79
C LYS A 39 -10.84 4.40 -3.51
N THR A 40 -11.48 4.82 -4.59
CA THR A 40 -11.08 6.03 -5.33
C THR A 40 -11.97 7.19 -4.92
N TYR A 41 -11.39 8.35 -4.68
CA TYR A 41 -12.08 9.54 -4.21
C TYR A 41 -11.74 10.74 -5.10
N LEU A 42 -12.76 11.56 -5.36
CA LEU A 42 -12.64 12.91 -5.87
C LEU A 42 -12.63 13.88 -4.69
N ILE A 43 -11.60 14.71 -4.62
CA ILE A 43 -11.40 15.72 -3.57
C ILE A 43 -11.48 17.09 -4.21
N GLU A 44 -12.21 18.01 -3.59
CA GLU A 44 -12.26 19.41 -4.01
C GLU A 44 -11.56 20.32 -3.00
N ARG A 45 -10.87 21.32 -3.53
CA ARG A 45 -10.17 22.35 -2.75
C ARG A 45 -10.46 23.71 -3.34
N ASP A 46 -10.99 24.61 -2.52
CA ASP A 46 -11.31 25.97 -2.93
C ASP A 46 -10.04 26.83 -2.80
N ILE A 47 -9.52 27.26 -3.95
CA ILE A 47 -8.30 28.06 -4.05
C ILE A 47 -8.59 29.18 -5.05
N PRO A 48 -8.94 30.40 -4.57
CA PRO A 48 -9.15 31.54 -5.44
C PRO A 48 -7.97 31.74 -6.39
N GLY A 49 -8.26 31.83 -7.70
CA GLY A 49 -7.22 31.95 -8.72
C GLY A 49 -6.39 30.70 -8.97
N ALA A 50 -6.86 29.48 -8.62
CA ALA A 50 -6.12 28.24 -8.82
C ALA A 50 -5.55 28.10 -10.25
N SER A 51 -6.31 28.46 -11.27
CA SER A 51 -5.87 28.40 -12.67
C SER A 51 -4.75 29.40 -13.04
N GLN A 52 -4.44 30.35 -12.15
CA GLN A 52 -3.36 31.32 -12.30
C GLN A 52 -2.08 30.88 -11.58
N LEU A 53 -2.11 29.77 -10.84
CA LEU A 53 -0.92 29.22 -10.20
C LEU A 53 0.15 28.93 -11.25
N THR A 54 1.37 29.38 -10.97
CA THR A 54 2.49 29.17 -11.88
C THR A 54 2.97 27.73 -11.85
N ALA A 55 3.77 27.32 -12.83
CA ALA A 55 4.41 26.01 -12.83
C ALA A 55 5.25 25.76 -11.56
N ASN A 56 5.87 26.80 -11.01
CA ASN A 56 6.65 26.71 -9.77
C ASN A 56 5.76 26.49 -8.55
N ASP A 57 4.61 27.17 -8.48
CA ASP A 57 3.63 26.98 -7.39
C ASP A 57 3.09 25.55 -7.42
N LEU A 58 2.68 25.07 -8.59
CA LEU A 58 2.17 23.72 -8.78
C LEU A 58 3.23 22.66 -8.43
N LYS A 59 4.49 22.90 -8.79
CA LYS A 59 5.63 22.05 -8.38
C LYS A 59 5.79 22.02 -6.87
N GLY A 60 5.75 23.17 -6.20
CA GLY A 60 5.86 23.27 -4.74
C GLY A 60 4.74 22.53 -4.01
N ILE A 61 3.49 22.73 -4.44
CA ILE A 61 2.30 22.02 -3.94
C ILE A 61 2.47 20.50 -4.10
N SER A 62 2.91 20.07 -5.28
CA SER A 62 3.13 18.64 -5.58
C SER A 62 4.22 18.05 -4.70
N GLN A 63 5.35 18.74 -4.52
CA GLN A 63 6.45 18.29 -3.66
C GLN A 63 6.00 18.12 -2.20
N LYS A 64 5.26 19.09 -1.67
CA LYS A 64 4.73 19.03 -0.30
C LYS A 64 3.75 17.87 -0.13
N SER A 65 2.82 17.67 -1.08
CA SER A 65 1.90 16.53 -1.07
C SER A 65 2.64 15.19 -1.09
N CYS A 66 3.60 15.03 -1.99
CA CYS A 66 4.42 13.82 -2.10
C CYS A 66 5.27 13.56 -0.85
N GLY A 67 5.75 14.61 -0.18
CA GLY A 67 6.44 14.49 1.12
C GLY A 67 5.56 13.85 2.18
N VAL A 68 4.34 14.36 2.35
CA VAL A 68 3.36 13.82 3.31
C VAL A 68 2.97 12.37 2.96
N LEU A 69 2.77 12.06 1.68
CA LEU A 69 2.44 10.70 1.25
C LEU A 69 3.54 9.68 1.59
N LYS A 70 4.81 10.08 1.49
CA LYS A 70 5.94 9.22 1.90
C LYS A 70 5.87 8.86 3.39
N GLU A 71 5.46 9.79 4.24
CA GLU A 71 5.30 9.56 5.68
C GLU A 71 4.10 8.67 6.00
N MET A 72 3.01 8.80 5.23
CA MET A 72 1.76 8.08 5.46
C MET A 72 1.77 6.64 4.91
N GLY A 73 2.68 6.35 3.99
CA GLY A 73 2.84 5.02 3.41
C GLY A 73 1.73 4.64 2.41
N PRO A 74 1.63 3.35 2.02
CA PRO A 74 0.86 2.91 0.85
C PRO A 74 -0.66 2.88 1.04
N LYS A 75 -1.17 3.20 2.24
CA LYS A 75 -2.61 3.25 2.56
C LYS A 75 -3.35 4.40 1.88
N ILE A 76 -2.62 5.32 1.27
CA ILE A 76 -3.11 6.46 0.50
C ILE A 76 -2.21 6.67 -0.71
N LYS A 77 -2.80 7.02 -1.86
CA LYS A 77 -2.09 7.29 -3.10
C LYS A 77 -2.74 8.45 -3.83
N TRP A 78 -1.93 9.41 -4.22
CA TRP A 78 -2.35 10.44 -5.16
C TRP A 78 -2.22 9.90 -6.59
N LEU A 79 -3.29 10.00 -7.39
CA LEU A 79 -3.25 9.63 -8.80
C LEU A 79 -2.90 10.82 -9.68
N HIS A 80 -3.68 11.89 -9.59
CA HIS A 80 -3.48 13.15 -10.32
C HIS A 80 -4.40 14.24 -9.77
N SER A 81 -4.23 15.46 -10.26
CA SER A 81 -5.10 16.60 -9.97
C SER A 81 -5.39 17.40 -11.24
N TYR A 82 -6.56 18.02 -11.27
CA TYR A 82 -6.96 19.02 -12.24
C TYR A 82 -7.01 20.39 -11.57
N VAL A 83 -6.40 21.38 -12.20
CA VAL A 83 -6.43 22.78 -11.75
C VAL A 83 -7.37 23.51 -12.69
N ALA A 84 -8.49 24.02 -12.17
CA ALA A 84 -9.53 24.60 -13.01
C ALA A 84 -10.28 25.72 -12.28
N GLY A 85 -10.32 26.91 -12.89
CA GLY A 85 -10.94 28.10 -12.31
C GLY A 85 -10.39 28.40 -10.92
N ASN A 86 -11.28 28.40 -9.92
CA ASN A 86 -10.94 28.67 -8.51
C ASN A 86 -10.83 27.40 -7.64
N LYS A 87 -10.61 26.24 -8.26
CA LYS A 87 -10.52 24.97 -7.54
C LYS A 87 -9.39 24.10 -8.05
N ILE A 88 -8.91 23.24 -7.15
CA ILE A 88 -8.13 22.06 -7.52
C ILE A 88 -8.97 20.83 -7.18
N TYR A 89 -9.14 19.97 -8.17
CA TYR A 89 -9.78 18.68 -8.05
C TYR A 89 -8.70 17.61 -7.99
N CYS A 90 -8.68 16.78 -6.95
CA CYS A 90 -7.68 15.74 -6.82
C CYS A 90 -8.32 14.35 -6.83
N VAL A 91 -7.72 13.42 -7.56
CA VAL A 91 -8.12 12.02 -7.55
C VAL A 91 -7.12 11.24 -6.69
N TYR A 92 -7.63 10.59 -5.65
CA TYR A 92 -6.86 9.79 -4.71
C TYR A 92 -7.43 8.38 -4.60
N GLN A 93 -6.56 7.42 -4.26
CA GLN A 93 -6.99 6.15 -3.70
C GLN A 93 -6.64 6.10 -2.22
N ALA A 94 -7.55 5.61 -1.38
CA ALA A 94 -7.33 5.46 0.05
C ALA A 94 -8.16 4.33 0.65
N GLN A 95 -7.73 3.80 1.80
CA GLN A 95 -8.50 2.78 2.53
C GLN A 95 -9.76 3.34 3.19
N ASN A 96 -9.80 4.65 3.44
CA ASN A 96 -10.94 5.39 3.99
C ASN A 96 -10.71 6.91 3.85
N GLU A 97 -11.77 7.71 4.02
CA GLU A 97 -11.71 9.18 3.96
C GLU A 97 -10.82 9.81 5.04
N GLY A 98 -10.68 9.16 6.21
CA GLY A 98 -9.88 9.67 7.32
C GLY A 98 -8.42 9.90 6.91
N LEU A 99 -7.88 9.04 6.06
CA LEU A 99 -6.53 9.20 5.50
C LEU A 99 -6.43 10.42 4.58
N LEU A 100 -7.47 10.75 3.82
CA LEU A 100 -7.47 11.95 2.98
C LEU A 100 -7.44 13.22 3.83
N ARG A 101 -8.21 13.22 4.93
CA ARG A 101 -8.23 14.34 5.90
C ARG A 101 -6.91 14.47 6.65
N GLU A 102 -6.30 13.36 7.05
CA GLU A 102 -4.96 13.36 7.67
C GLU A 102 -3.90 13.91 6.72
N HIS A 103 -3.90 13.50 5.45
CA HIS A 103 -3.00 14.02 4.42
C HIS A 103 -3.16 15.53 4.23
N ALA A 104 -4.40 15.98 4.10
CA ALA A 104 -4.76 17.40 3.99
C ALA A 104 -4.25 18.23 5.18
N GLN A 105 -4.45 17.73 6.40
CA GLN A 105 -4.00 18.38 7.63
C GLN A 105 -2.47 18.49 7.68
N LYS A 106 -1.75 17.39 7.43
CA LYS A 106 -0.26 17.37 7.39
C LYS A 106 0.31 18.23 6.26
N GLY A 107 -0.41 18.29 5.13
CA GLY A 107 -0.03 19.04 3.93
C GLY A 107 -0.27 20.54 4.04
N GLY A 108 -1.18 20.98 4.90
CA GLY A 108 -1.67 22.36 4.93
C GLY A 108 -2.60 22.67 3.75
N PHE A 109 -3.25 21.66 3.19
CA PHE A 109 -4.19 21.79 2.08
C PHE A 109 -5.57 21.44 2.59
N PRO A 110 -6.44 22.40 2.95
CA PRO A 110 -7.79 22.09 3.41
C PRO A 110 -8.60 21.41 2.30
N ILE A 111 -9.46 20.47 2.70
CA ILE A 111 -10.41 19.80 1.80
C ILE A 111 -11.78 20.46 2.01
N THR A 112 -12.41 20.88 0.92
CA THR A 112 -13.80 21.35 0.93
C THR A 112 -14.76 20.16 0.88
N THR A 113 -14.53 19.24 -0.07
CA THR A 113 -15.42 18.11 -0.35
C THR A 113 -14.62 16.82 -0.57
N ILE A 114 -15.16 15.69 -0.11
CA ILE A 114 -14.68 14.34 -0.42
C ILE A 114 -15.87 13.55 -0.98
N THR A 115 -15.69 12.93 -2.14
CA THR A 115 -16.72 12.11 -2.79
C THR A 115 -16.08 10.80 -3.26
N GLU A 116 -16.61 9.65 -2.85
CA GLU A 116 -16.19 8.35 -3.41
C GLU A 116 -16.63 8.27 -4.88
N ILE A 117 -15.70 7.92 -5.77
CA ILE A 117 -15.97 7.69 -7.18
C ILE A 117 -16.49 6.26 -7.33
N ALA A 118 -17.78 6.12 -7.64
CA ALA A 118 -18.41 4.82 -7.84
C ALA A 118 -18.01 4.14 -9.17
N SER A 119 -17.83 4.94 -10.23
CA SER A 119 -17.43 4.47 -11.56
C SER A 119 -16.87 5.61 -12.41
N THR A 120 -16.07 5.27 -13.41
CA THR A 120 -15.58 6.20 -14.44
C THR A 120 -16.09 5.74 -15.79
N ILE A 121 -16.78 6.64 -16.50
CA ILE A 121 -17.23 6.41 -17.88
C ILE A 121 -16.36 7.17 -18.86
N SER A 122 -16.21 6.62 -20.06
CA SER A 122 -15.50 7.22 -21.19
C SER A 122 -16.12 6.70 -22.50
N PRO A 123 -15.71 7.19 -23.69
CA PRO A 123 -16.14 6.57 -24.94
C PRO A 123 -15.86 5.06 -25.00
N ALA A 124 -14.79 4.57 -24.37
CA ALA A 124 -14.52 3.13 -24.29
C ALA A 124 -15.58 2.35 -23.49
N THR A 125 -16.32 3.00 -22.58
CA THR A 125 -17.43 2.39 -21.85
C THR A 125 -18.66 2.16 -22.75
N ALA A 126 -18.80 2.94 -23.82
CA ALA A 126 -19.89 2.78 -24.78
C ALA A 126 -19.73 1.52 -25.66
N GLU A 127 -18.51 0.99 -25.75
CA GLU A 127 -18.13 -0.15 -26.62
C GLU A 127 -17.93 -1.47 -25.83
N GLN A 128 -18.34 -1.53 -24.55
CA GLN A 128 -18.17 -2.71 -23.68
C GLN A 128 -19.21 -3.80 -23.91
#